data_AF-J9AHV1-F1
#
_entry.id   AF-J9AHV1-F1
#
_cell.length_a   1.000
_cell.length_b   1.000
_cell.length_c   1.000
_cell.angle_alpha   90.00
_cell.angle_beta   90.00
_cell.angle_gamma   90.00
#
_symmetry.space_group_name_H-M   'P 1'
#
loop_
_entity.id
_entity.type
_entity.pdbx_description
1 polymer ?
#
loop_
_entity_poly.entity_id
_entity_poly.type
_entity_poly.pdbx_seq_one_letter_code
_entity_poly.pdbx_strand_id
1 'polypeptide(L)'
;MMLSFDNLIQQLFYRWGSIAYRFRFILFIGPILLTIALSFGFLFIKKQTTIDPEYVFSPKNAQWRYEKKVLSDYWPLNEQEFWPGKSYDYTGYVDIIAAGIKHPKFGRPNMLVLKYLDELERINQHIIHNITISVTHNDITYEVGFTDLCMSYDWKCFMNEHVTMLMPKERWGNLIRN
;
A
#
# COMPACT_ATOMS: atom_id res chain seq x y z
N MET A 1 -8.91 -8.58 -64.45
CA MET A 1 -9.88 -7.67 -63.80
C MET A 1 -9.80 -7.93 -62.30
N MET A 2 -9.15 -7.05 -61.53
CA MET A 2 -9.06 -7.23 -60.08
C MET A 2 -10.45 -7.07 -59.48
N LEU A 3 -10.94 -8.08 -58.77
CA LEU A 3 -12.18 -7.95 -58.01
C LEU A 3 -11.95 -6.84 -56.96
N SER A 4 -12.82 -5.82 -56.92
CA SER A 4 -12.81 -4.83 -55.85
C SER A 4 -12.90 -5.54 -54.50
N PHE A 5 -12.14 -5.08 -53.51
CA PHE A 5 -12.13 -5.62 -52.14
C PHE A 5 -13.55 -5.72 -51.56
N ASP A 6 -14.41 -4.75 -51.87
CA ASP A 6 -15.80 -4.71 -51.44
C ASP A 6 -16.61 -5.89 -52.00
N ASN A 7 -16.38 -6.25 -53.26
CA ASN A 7 -17.07 -7.38 -53.89
C ASN A 7 -16.65 -8.72 -53.26
N LEU A 8 -15.39 -8.85 -52.84
CA LEU A 8 -14.91 -10.04 -52.13
C LEU A 8 -15.57 -10.16 -50.76
N ILE A 9 -15.60 -9.06 -49.99
CA ILE A 9 -16.25 -9.02 -48.68
C ILE A 9 -17.74 -9.33 -48.79
N GLN A 10 -18.43 -8.72 -49.76
CA GLN A 10 -19.86 -8.94 -49.97
C GLN A 10 -20.15 -10.41 -50.30
N GLN A 11 -19.34 -11.04 -51.17
CA GLN A 11 -19.49 -12.46 -51.48
C GLN A 11 -19.21 -13.36 -50.27
N LEU A 12 -18.22 -13.00 -49.45
CA LEU A 12 -17.83 -13.78 -48.27
C LEU A 12 -18.91 -13.74 -47.19
N PHE A 13 -19.47 -12.56 -46.90
CA PHE A 13 -20.59 -12.42 -45.98
C PHE A 13 -21.89 -13.03 -46.53
N TYR A 14 -22.15 -12.94 -47.83
CA TYR A 14 -23.30 -13.60 -48.45
C TYR A 14 -23.21 -15.13 -48.31
N ARG A 15 -22.04 -15.71 -48.59
CA ARG A 15 -21.79 -17.15 -48.39
C ARG A 15 -21.90 -17.55 -46.92
N TRP A 16 -21.31 -16.76 -46.02
CA TRP A 16 -21.40 -17.00 -44.57
C TRP A 16 -22.83 -16.92 -44.06
N GLY A 17 -23.62 -15.94 -44.51
CA GLY A 17 -25.02 -15.79 -44.15
C GLY A 17 -25.89 -16.95 -44.63
N SER A 18 -25.63 -17.47 -45.85
CA SER A 18 -26.30 -18.66 -46.36
C SER A 18 -25.99 -19.91 -45.51
N ILE A 19 -24.72 -20.09 -45.13
CA ILE A 19 -24.28 -21.16 -44.22
C ILE A 19 -24.92 -20.99 -42.83
N ALA A 20 -24.97 -19.76 -42.32
CA ALA A 20 -25.54 -19.46 -41.01
C ALA A 20 -27.03 -19.73 -40.95
N TYR A 21 -27.78 -19.40 -42.00
CA TYR A 21 -29.19 -19.74 -42.12
C TYR A 21 -29.42 -21.25 -42.13
N ARG A 22 -28.59 -22.00 -42.87
CA ARG A 22 -28.68 -23.47 -42.94
C ARG A 22 -28.38 -24.15 -41.60
N PHE A 23 -27.45 -23.63 -40.82
CA PHE A 23 -27.04 -24.17 -39.52
C PHE A 23 -27.52 -23.33 -38.32
N ARG A 24 -28.66 -22.64 -38.44
CA ARG A 24 -29.15 -21.65 -37.46
C ARG A 24 -29.15 -22.13 -36.00
N PHE A 25 -29.51 -23.39 -35.76
CA PHE A 25 -29.59 -23.93 -34.40
C PHE A 25 -28.21 -24.20 -33.80
N ILE A 26 -27.27 -24.71 -34.59
CA ILE A 26 -25.90 -24.99 -34.13
C ILE A 26 -25.20 -23.67 -33.81
N LEU A 27 -25.39 -22.65 -34.65
CA LEU A 27 -24.82 -21.32 -34.44
C LEU A 27 -25.52 -20.52 -33.33
N PHE A 28 -26.71 -20.91 -32.90
CA PHE A 28 -27.39 -20.33 -31.75
C PHE A 28 -26.95 -21.00 -30.43
N ILE A 29 -26.92 -22.33 -30.39
CA ILE A 29 -26.58 -23.10 -29.18
C ILE A 29 -25.07 -23.14 -28.93
N GLY A 30 -24.26 -23.20 -29.98
CA GLY A 30 -22.79 -23.28 -29.88
C GLY A 30 -22.17 -22.17 -29.03
N PRO A 31 -22.46 -20.88 -29.31
CA PRO A 31 -21.95 -19.78 -28.50
C PRO A 31 -22.42 -19.83 -27.04
N ILE A 32 -23.64 -20.30 -26.77
CA ILE A 32 -24.18 -20.42 -25.40
C ILE A 32 -23.42 -21.50 -24.61
N LEU A 33 -23.17 -22.66 -25.21
CA LEU A 33 -22.36 -23.69 -24.56
C LEU A 33 -20.91 -23.24 -24.38
N LEU A 34 -20.37 -22.50 -25.35
CA LEU A 34 -19.03 -21.95 -25.28
C LEU A 34 -18.92 -20.90 -24.16
N THR A 35 -19.92 -20.02 -23.99
CA THR A 35 -19.91 -19.04 -22.90
C THR A 35 -20.01 -19.72 -21.54
N ILE A 36 -20.82 -20.75 -21.39
CA ILE A 36 -20.89 -21.55 -20.15
C ILE A 36 -19.54 -22.22 -19.86
N ALA A 37 -18.93 -22.85 -20.86
CA ALA A 37 -17.62 -23.51 -20.71
C ALA A 37 -16.52 -22.51 -20.32
N LEU A 38 -16.46 -21.34 -20.97
CA LEU A 38 -15.50 -20.28 -20.64
C LEU A 38 -15.79 -19.65 -19.27
N SER A 39 -17.06 -19.56 -18.87
CA SER A 39 -17.46 -19.01 -17.56
C SER A 39 -17.01 -19.90 -16.40
N PHE A 40 -16.83 -21.20 -16.62
CA PHE A 40 -16.28 -22.11 -15.61
C PHE A 40 -14.86 -21.70 -15.17
N GLY A 41 -14.12 -20.98 -16.03
CA GLY A 41 -12.82 -20.40 -15.71
C GLY A 41 -12.84 -19.44 -14.51
N PHE A 42 -13.96 -18.75 -14.26
CA PHE A 42 -14.08 -17.83 -13.12
C PHE A 42 -13.99 -18.52 -11.76
N LEU A 43 -14.32 -19.82 -11.68
CA LEU A 43 -14.18 -20.59 -10.43
C LEU A 43 -12.70 -20.76 -10.03
N PHE A 44 -11.78 -20.73 -10.99
CA PHE A 44 -10.35 -20.88 -10.74
C PHE A 44 -9.65 -19.54 -10.45
N ILE A 45 -10.32 -18.42 -10.69
CA ILE A 45 -9.77 -17.10 -10.37
C ILE A 45 -9.84 -16.91 -8.86
N LYS A 46 -8.73 -17.19 -8.18
CA LYS A 46 -8.55 -16.83 -6.76
C LYS A 46 -8.73 -15.32 -6.61
N LYS A 47 -9.36 -14.90 -5.51
CA LYS A 47 -9.62 -13.50 -5.16
C LYS A 47 -8.40 -12.63 -5.55
N GLN A 48 -8.62 -11.67 -6.44
CA GLN A 48 -7.57 -10.74 -6.89
C GLN A 48 -7.24 -9.79 -5.74
N THR A 49 -6.40 -10.28 -4.83
CA THR A 49 -5.98 -9.64 -3.58
C THR A 49 -4.68 -8.86 -3.75
N THR A 50 -4.26 -8.60 -5.00
CA THR A 50 -3.09 -7.78 -5.28
C THR A 50 -3.45 -6.31 -5.07
N ILE A 51 -3.62 -5.93 -3.80
CA ILE A 51 -3.73 -4.54 -3.34
C ILE A 51 -2.34 -3.88 -3.40
N ASP A 52 -1.28 -4.67 -3.54
CA ASP A 52 0.08 -4.18 -3.66
C ASP A 52 0.24 -3.26 -4.90
N PRO A 53 0.45 -1.94 -4.69
CA PRO A 53 0.63 -1.01 -5.80
C PRO A 53 1.92 -1.29 -6.57
N GLU A 54 2.95 -1.86 -5.94
CA GLU A 54 4.17 -2.25 -6.65
C GLU A 54 3.79 -3.24 -7.75
N TYR A 55 3.07 -4.31 -7.43
CA TYR A 55 2.58 -5.30 -8.40
C TYR A 55 1.72 -4.72 -9.52
N VAL A 56 0.78 -3.81 -9.20
CA VAL A 56 -0.20 -3.28 -10.16
C VAL A 56 0.40 -2.25 -11.11
N PHE A 57 1.27 -1.36 -10.61
CA PHE A 57 1.72 -0.19 -11.35
C PHE A 57 3.11 -0.33 -11.98
N SER A 58 3.86 -1.39 -11.66
CA SER A 58 5.18 -1.62 -12.22
C SER A 58 5.30 -2.97 -12.91
N PRO A 59 5.96 -3.04 -14.09
CA PRO A 59 6.28 -4.31 -14.71
C PRO A 59 7.22 -5.13 -13.82
N LYS A 60 7.10 -6.46 -13.92
CA LYS A 60 7.94 -7.39 -13.13
C LYS A 60 9.44 -7.22 -13.40
N ASN A 61 9.80 -6.84 -14.62
CA ASN A 61 11.19 -6.70 -15.07
C ASN A 61 11.65 -5.23 -15.07
N ALA A 62 11.08 -4.37 -14.23
CA ALA A 62 11.54 -2.99 -14.12
C ALA A 62 12.97 -2.94 -13.54
N GLN A 63 13.81 -2.05 -14.07
CA GLN A 63 15.20 -1.90 -13.62
C GLN A 63 15.29 -1.58 -12.11
N TRP A 64 14.44 -0.67 -11.61
CA TRP A 64 14.40 -0.30 -10.20
C TRP A 64 14.05 -1.49 -9.29
N ARG A 65 13.30 -2.48 -9.77
CA ARG A 65 13.00 -3.70 -8.99
C ARG A 65 14.21 -4.61 -8.88
N TYR A 66 15.03 -4.69 -9.92
CA TYR A 66 16.31 -5.38 -9.84
C TYR A 66 17.22 -4.70 -8.82
N GLU A 67 17.34 -3.37 -8.89
CA GLU A 67 18.14 -2.59 -7.93
C GLU A 67 17.62 -2.74 -6.49
N LYS A 68 16.30 -2.61 -6.27
CA LYS A 68 15.66 -2.85 -4.97
C LYS A 68 15.95 -4.26 -4.47
N LYS A 69 15.84 -5.29 -5.33
CA LYS A 69 16.14 -6.67 -4.97
C LYS A 69 17.59 -6.84 -4.55
N VAL A 70 18.54 -6.29 -5.32
CA VAL A 70 19.96 -6.31 -4.95
C VAL A 70 20.16 -5.62 -3.59
N LEU A 71 19.56 -4.45 -3.37
CA LEU A 71 19.64 -3.77 -2.06
C LEU A 71 19.08 -4.63 -0.93
N SER A 72 17.91 -5.25 -1.10
CA SER A 72 17.31 -6.12 -0.09
C SER A 72 18.13 -7.39 0.18
N ASP A 73 18.78 -7.95 -0.85
CA ASP A 73 19.60 -9.17 -0.72
C ASP A 73 20.94 -8.88 0.00
N TYR A 74 21.57 -7.74 -0.25
CA TYR A 74 22.89 -7.37 0.31
C TYR A 74 22.83 -6.52 1.58
N TRP A 75 21.80 -5.69 1.72
CA TRP A 75 21.50 -4.87 2.91
C TRP A 75 20.10 -5.18 3.41
N PRO A 76 19.86 -6.41 3.92
CA PRO A 76 18.58 -6.76 4.49
C PRO A 76 18.28 -5.85 5.67
N LEU A 77 17.01 -5.49 5.81
CA LEU A 77 16.54 -4.73 6.96
C LEU A 77 16.66 -5.61 8.21
N ASN A 78 17.59 -5.27 9.09
CA ASN A 78 17.76 -5.91 10.40
C ASN A 78 16.93 -5.15 11.44
N GLU A 79 15.98 -5.84 12.06
CA GLU A 79 15.06 -5.28 13.06
C GLU A 79 15.77 -4.72 14.31
N GLN A 80 17.02 -5.12 14.57
CA GLN A 80 17.83 -4.68 15.72
C GLN A 80 18.91 -3.66 15.38
N GLU A 81 19.14 -3.40 14.10
CA GLU A 81 20.13 -2.43 13.61
C GLU A 81 19.46 -1.38 12.70
N PHE A 82 18.18 -1.15 12.93
CA PHE A 82 17.41 -0.20 12.14
C PHE A 82 17.89 1.23 12.43
N TRP A 83 17.89 2.10 11.43
CA TRP A 83 18.15 3.53 11.64
C TRP A 83 17.27 4.37 10.72
N PRO A 84 16.46 5.30 11.27
CA PRO A 84 15.56 6.12 10.47
C PRO A 84 16.36 6.99 9.49
N GLY A 85 15.98 6.94 8.21
CA GLY A 85 16.65 7.67 7.12
C GLY A 85 17.83 6.95 6.45
N LYS A 86 18.16 5.72 6.89
CA LYS A 86 19.16 4.84 6.22
C LYS A 86 18.56 3.57 5.62
N SER A 87 17.28 3.33 5.83
CA SER A 87 16.54 2.19 5.27
C SER A 87 16.04 2.50 3.86
N TYR A 88 16.09 1.46 3.01
CA TYR A 88 15.59 1.51 1.63
C TYR A 88 14.16 0.96 1.49
N ASP A 89 13.64 0.35 2.55
CA ASP A 89 12.26 -0.12 2.60
C ASP A 89 11.43 0.80 3.49
N TYR A 90 10.28 1.22 2.97
CA TYR A 90 9.29 2.08 3.66
C TYR A 90 8.05 1.29 4.09
N THR A 91 8.06 -0.03 4.01
CA THR A 91 6.97 -0.84 4.57
C THR A 91 6.96 -0.73 6.09
N GLY A 92 5.82 -0.35 6.66
CA GLY A 92 5.62 -0.33 8.12
C GLY A 92 5.88 1.00 8.81
N TYR A 93 6.03 2.11 8.07
CA TYR A 93 6.12 3.45 8.68
C TYR A 93 4.73 4.01 8.97
N VAL A 94 4.61 4.67 10.14
CA VAL A 94 3.42 5.38 10.56
C VAL A 94 3.79 6.84 10.81
N ASP A 95 3.39 7.71 9.88
CA ASP A 95 3.61 9.14 10.00
C ASP A 95 2.35 9.83 10.54
N ILE A 96 2.53 10.60 11.62
CA ILE A 96 1.44 11.35 12.24
C ILE A 96 1.67 12.84 11.97
N ILE A 97 0.73 13.44 11.26
CA ILE A 97 0.75 14.88 10.97
C ILE A 97 -0.19 15.59 11.93
N ALA A 98 0.38 16.31 12.90
CA ALA A 98 -0.37 17.15 13.82
C ALA A 98 -0.46 18.59 13.29
N ALA A 99 -1.68 19.12 13.18
CA ALA A 99 -1.92 20.50 12.78
C ALA A 99 -3.01 21.15 13.64
N GLY A 100 -2.84 22.43 13.92
CA GLY A 100 -3.82 23.19 14.67
C GLY A 100 -5.12 23.41 13.89
N ILE A 101 -6.24 23.37 14.61
CA ILE A 101 -7.58 23.61 14.05
C ILE A 101 -7.65 25.04 13.49
N LYS A 102 -8.09 25.18 12.24
CA LYS A 102 -8.19 26.48 11.56
C LYS A 102 -9.26 27.33 12.23
N HIS A 103 -8.87 28.49 12.76
CA HIS A 103 -9.80 29.50 13.26
C HIS A 103 -10.32 30.35 12.09
N PRO A 104 -11.64 30.67 12.04
CA PRO A 104 -12.24 31.42 10.93
C PRO A 104 -11.63 32.82 10.73
N LYS A 105 -11.18 33.48 11.79
CA LYS A 105 -10.60 34.83 11.72
C LYS A 105 -9.08 34.89 11.68
N PHE A 106 -8.40 33.90 12.27
CA PHE A 106 -6.94 33.98 12.55
C PHE A 106 -6.14 32.91 11.80
N GLY A 107 -6.79 32.03 11.04
CA GLY A 107 -6.12 30.95 10.33
C GLY A 107 -5.68 29.82 11.26
N ARG A 108 -4.64 29.07 10.88
CA ARG A 108 -4.10 27.97 11.69
C ARG A 108 -3.21 28.53 12.80
N PRO A 109 -3.33 28.04 14.04
CA PRO A 109 -2.46 28.47 15.13
C PRO A 109 -1.03 27.94 14.91
N ASN A 110 -0.06 28.64 15.48
CA ASN A 110 1.33 28.23 15.47
C ASN A 110 1.56 27.04 16.41
N MET A 111 1.97 25.88 15.87
CA MET A 111 2.23 24.66 16.64
C MET A 111 3.46 24.75 17.56
N LEU A 112 4.35 25.72 17.33
CA LEU A 112 5.57 25.92 18.13
C LEU A 112 5.30 26.59 19.49
N VAL A 113 4.06 26.99 19.78
CA VAL A 113 3.70 27.52 21.09
C VAL A 113 3.73 26.39 22.11
N LEU A 114 4.35 26.63 23.27
CA LEU A 114 4.56 25.63 24.32
C LEU A 114 3.30 24.84 24.68
N LYS A 115 2.16 25.52 24.79
CA LYS A 115 0.87 24.86 25.06
C LYS A 115 0.54 23.75 24.05
N TYR A 116 0.80 23.97 22.77
CA TYR A 116 0.52 22.98 21.73
C TYR A 116 1.60 21.90 21.65
N LEU A 117 2.86 22.25 21.94
CA LEU A 117 3.93 21.27 22.07
C LEU A 117 3.69 20.30 23.25
N ASP A 118 3.20 20.80 24.38
CA ASP A 118 2.86 19.97 25.54
C ASP A 118 1.70 18.99 25.23
N GLU A 119 0.68 19.45 24.52
CA GLU A 119 -0.40 18.57 24.05
C GLU A 119 0.09 17.56 22.99
N LEU A 120 0.99 17.98 22.09
CA LEU A 120 1.60 17.09 21.10
C LEU A 120 2.42 15.99 21.77
N GLU A 121 3.22 16.33 22.78
CA GLU A 121 3.98 15.36 23.57
C GLU A 121 3.03 14.41 24.31
N ARG A 122 1.95 14.91 24.90
CA ARG A 122 0.94 14.07 25.55
C ARG A 122 0.29 13.07 24.59
N ILE A 123 -0.02 13.50 23.37
CA ILE A 123 -0.56 12.61 22.33
C ILE A 123 0.50 11.58 21.92
N ASN A 124 1.74 12.00 21.71
CA ASN A 124 2.85 11.11 21.37
C ASN A 124 3.04 10.01 22.44
N GLN A 125 3.06 10.40 23.72
CA GLN A 125 3.17 9.46 24.83
C GLN A 125 2.00 8.47 24.89
N HIS A 126 0.78 8.94 24.60
CA HIS A 126 -0.40 8.08 24.55
C HIS A 126 -0.33 7.06 23.41
N ILE A 127 0.12 7.48 22.22
CA ILE A 127 0.24 6.59 21.06
C ILE A 127 1.26 5.49 21.31
N ILE A 128 2.40 5.82 21.92
CA ILE A 128 3.49 4.87 22.15
C ILE A 128 3.12 3.87 23.25
N HIS A 129 2.52 4.31 24.36
CA HIS A 129 2.38 3.48 25.56
C HIS A 129 0.99 2.90 25.78
N ASN A 130 -0.08 3.52 25.24
CA ASN A 130 -1.44 3.12 25.57
C ASN A 130 -2.19 2.48 24.40
N ILE A 131 -1.78 2.73 23.16
CA ILE A 131 -2.45 2.13 22.00
C ILE A 131 -1.94 0.70 21.84
N THR A 132 -2.86 -0.25 22.01
CA THR A 132 -2.66 -1.66 21.71
C THR A 132 -3.61 -2.08 20.60
N ILE A 133 -3.15 -2.99 19.75
CA ILE A 133 -3.96 -3.59 18.69
C ILE A 133 -4.02 -5.10 18.90
N SER A 134 -5.18 -5.71 18.64
CA SER A 134 -5.35 -7.14 18.70
C SER A 134 -4.95 -7.79 17.37
N VAL A 135 -3.93 -8.64 17.42
CA VAL A 135 -3.41 -9.37 16.25
C VAL A 135 -3.63 -10.86 16.48
N THR A 136 -4.35 -11.50 15.56
CA THR A 136 -4.51 -12.96 15.54
C THR A 136 -3.40 -13.60 14.72
N HIS A 137 -2.59 -14.41 15.37
CA HIS A 137 -1.52 -15.18 14.72
C HIS A 137 -1.59 -16.63 15.21
N ASN A 138 -1.70 -17.58 14.29
CA ASN A 138 -1.86 -19.02 14.58
C ASN A 138 -3.03 -19.32 15.54
N ASP A 139 -4.22 -18.77 15.27
CA ASP A 139 -5.44 -18.92 16.07
C ASP A 139 -5.35 -18.42 17.53
N ILE A 140 -4.28 -17.71 17.88
CA ILE A 140 -4.09 -17.04 19.17
C ILE A 140 -4.15 -15.52 18.96
N THR A 141 -4.94 -14.84 19.77
CA THR A 141 -5.04 -13.39 19.76
C THR A 141 -4.05 -12.80 20.77
N TYR A 142 -3.17 -11.93 20.29
CA TYR A 142 -2.23 -11.16 21.11
C TYR A 142 -2.64 -9.69 21.08
N GLU A 143 -2.45 -8.98 22.19
CA GLU A 143 -2.44 -7.53 22.18
C GLU A 143 -0.99 -7.07 22.03
N VAL A 144 -0.73 -6.31 20.97
CA VAL A 144 0.60 -5.78 20.67
C VAL A 144 0.56 -4.27 20.68
N GLY A 145 1.53 -3.66 21.37
CA GLY A 145 1.74 -2.22 21.40
C GLY A 145 2.80 -1.77 20.38
N PHE A 146 3.10 -0.47 20.39
CA PHE A 146 4.18 0.08 19.57
C PHE A 146 5.54 -0.54 19.91
N THR A 147 5.84 -0.72 21.19
CA THR A 147 7.11 -1.27 21.66
C THR A 147 7.36 -2.72 21.26
N ASP A 148 6.30 -3.48 20.96
CA ASP A 148 6.41 -4.89 20.56
C ASP A 148 6.64 -5.04 19.05
N LEU A 149 6.24 -4.04 18.26
CA LEU A 149 6.31 -4.03 16.80
C LEU A 149 7.40 -3.13 16.24
N CYS A 150 7.94 -2.21 17.05
CA CYS A 150 8.93 -1.24 16.60
C CYS A 150 10.19 -1.94 16.08
N MET A 151 10.82 -1.35 15.07
CA MET A 151 12.21 -1.66 14.77
C MET A 151 13.11 -0.94 15.77
N SER A 152 14.17 -1.62 16.20
CA SER A 152 15.06 -1.16 17.25
C SER A 152 16.49 -0.95 16.75
N TYR A 153 17.23 -0.13 17.47
CA TYR A 153 18.68 -0.05 17.38
C TYR A 153 19.24 -0.28 18.77
N ASP A 154 20.10 -1.28 18.94
CA ASP A 154 20.66 -1.64 20.24
C ASP A 154 19.56 -1.83 21.31
N TRP A 155 18.54 -2.61 20.95
CA TRP A 155 17.37 -2.93 21.79
C TRP A 155 16.49 -1.73 22.20
N LYS A 156 16.62 -0.58 21.54
CA LYS A 156 15.82 0.61 21.80
C LYS A 156 14.98 0.99 20.57
N CYS A 157 13.67 1.13 20.76
CA CYS A 157 12.79 1.70 19.73
C CYS A 157 13.19 3.14 19.40
N PHE A 158 13.10 3.52 18.13
CA PHE A 158 13.17 4.93 17.77
C PHE A 158 11.90 5.65 18.23
N MET A 159 12.13 6.71 18.99
CA MET A 159 11.08 7.60 19.48
C MET A 159 11.06 8.86 18.60
N ASN A 160 9.98 9.63 18.70
CA ASN A 160 9.86 10.89 17.98
C ASN A 160 10.76 11.98 18.57
N GLU A 161 12.04 11.98 18.18
CA GLU A 161 13.02 12.98 18.63
C GLU A 161 12.65 14.41 18.20
N HIS A 162 11.87 14.57 17.13
CA HIS A 162 11.42 15.88 16.68
C HIS A 162 10.57 16.62 17.72
N VAL A 163 9.70 15.92 18.46
CA VAL A 163 8.89 16.58 19.51
C VAL A 163 9.80 17.11 20.61
N THR A 164 10.82 16.33 20.95
CA THR A 164 11.88 16.70 21.89
C THR A 164 12.67 17.92 21.41
N MET A 165 13.14 17.92 20.17
CA MET A 165 13.92 19.01 19.59
C MET A 165 13.16 20.34 19.50
N LEU A 166 11.83 20.31 19.34
CA LEU A 166 11.01 21.51 19.24
C LEU A 166 10.70 22.17 20.59
N MET A 167 10.91 21.46 21.71
CA MET A 167 10.69 22.05 23.03
C MET A 167 11.78 23.08 23.40
N PRO A 168 11.43 24.11 24.19
CA PRO A 168 12.41 25.12 24.64
C PRO A 168 13.60 24.51 25.40
N LYS A 169 14.80 25.02 25.12
CA LYS A 169 16.08 24.56 25.72
C LYS A 169 16.09 24.59 27.25
N GLU A 170 15.33 25.49 27.85
CA GLU A 170 15.19 25.64 29.31
C GLU A 170 14.65 24.37 29.99
N ARG A 171 13.84 23.55 29.29
CA ARG A 171 13.35 22.28 29.82
C ARG A 171 14.38 21.15 29.70
N TRP A 172 15.11 21.06 28.59
CA TRP A 172 16.17 20.04 28.41
C TRP A 172 17.42 20.32 29.24
N GLY A 173 17.74 21.58 29.49
CA GLY A 173 18.92 21.98 30.28
C GLY A 173 18.88 21.52 31.74
N ASN A 174 17.69 21.25 32.28
CA ASN A 174 17.51 20.73 33.64
C ASN A 174 17.58 19.18 33.69
N LEU A 175 17.39 18.49 32.57
CA LEU A 175 17.52 17.03 32.47
C LEU A 175 18.98 16.56 32.40
N ILE A 176 19.91 17.42 31.94
CA ILE A 176 21.36 17.11 31.87
C ILE A 176 22.07 17.46 33.18
N ARG A 177 21.43 18.19 34.09
CA ARG A 177 22.02 18.70 35.33
C ARG A 177 21.64 17.91 36.59
N ASN A 178 20.91 16.80 36.44
CA ASN A 178 20.60 15.84 37.51
C ASN A 178 21.15 14.46 37.16
#